data_AF-M7B4J5-F1
#
_entry.id   AF-M7B4J5-F1
#
_cell.length_a   1.000
_cell.length_b   1.000
_cell.length_c   1.000
_cell.angle_alpha   90.00
_cell.angle_beta   90.00
_cell.angle_gamma   90.00
#
_symmetry.space_group_name_H-M   'P 1'
#
loop_
_entity.id
_entity.type
_entity.pdbx_description
1 polymer ?
#
loop_
_entity_poly.entity_id
_entity_poly.type
_entity_poly.pdbx_seq_one_letter_code
_entity_poly.pdbx_strand_id
1 'polypeptide(L)'
;MDPAGPTSPALGQTTDPAGPTSPALGQTTDPAGPTSPALGQTTDPAGPTSPALGQTTDPAGPTSPALGQTTDPAGPTSPALGQTTDPAGPTSPALGQTTDPAGPTSPALGQTTDPAGPTSPALGQTTDPAGPTSPALGQTTDPAGPTSPALGQTTDPAGPTSPALGQTTDPAGPTSPALGQTTDPAGPTSPALGQTTDPAGPTSPALGQTTDPAGPTSPALGQTTDPAGPTSPALGQTTDPAGPTSPALGQTTDPAGPTSPALGQTTDPAGPTSPALGQTTDPAGPTSPALGQTTDPAGPTSPALGQTTDPAGPTSPALGQTTDPAGPTSPALGQTTDPAGPTSPALGQTTDPAGPTSPALGQTTDPAGPTSPALGQTTDPAGPTSPALGQTTDPAGPTSPALGQTTDPAGPTSPALGQTTDPAGPTSPALGQTTDPAGPTS
;
A
#
# COMPACT_ATOMS: atom_id res chain seq x y z
N MET A 1 5.58 -20.93 80.47
CA MET A 1 4.30 -20.55 79.83
C MET A 1 3.88 -19.25 80.45
N ASP A 2 4.13 -18.15 79.75
CA ASP A 2 3.59 -16.84 80.05
C ASP A 2 2.75 -16.45 78.83
N PRO A 3 1.45 -16.13 78.95
CA PRO A 3 0.67 -15.74 77.79
C PRO A 3 1.04 -14.30 77.43
N ALA A 4 1.84 -14.12 76.38
CA ALA A 4 2.13 -12.82 75.79
C ALA A 4 0.80 -12.14 75.40
N GLY A 5 0.36 -11.16 76.20
CA GLY A 5 -0.81 -10.34 75.90
C GLY A 5 -0.55 -9.37 74.73
N PRO A 6 -1.61 -8.76 74.17
CA PRO A 6 -1.46 -7.75 73.12
C PRO A 6 -0.63 -6.56 73.62
N THR A 7 0.41 -6.20 72.89
CA THR A 7 1.20 -4.99 73.13
C THR A 7 0.67 -3.85 72.26
N SER A 8 0.03 -2.87 72.90
CA SER A 8 -0.47 -1.64 72.26
C SER A 8 0.27 -0.40 72.79
N PRO A 9 1.59 -0.25 72.56
CA PRO A 9 2.28 0.98 72.94
C PRO A 9 1.76 2.14 72.07
N ALA A 10 1.36 3.24 72.71
CA ALA A 10 0.90 4.43 72.00
C ALA A 10 2.03 5.09 71.19
N LEU A 11 3.28 5.03 71.69
CA LEU A 11 4.48 5.59 71.08
C LEU A 11 5.68 4.68 71.41
N GLY A 12 6.55 4.36 70.44
CA GLY A 12 7.87 3.77 70.75
C GLY A 12 8.42 2.77 69.73
N GLN A 13 9.56 2.16 70.07
CA GLN A 13 10.14 1.02 69.36
C GLN A 13 9.74 -0.29 70.04
N THR A 14 9.36 -1.29 69.24
CA THR A 14 9.03 -2.65 69.69
C THR A 14 9.80 -3.65 68.86
N THR A 15 10.49 -4.58 69.51
CA THR A 15 11.32 -5.61 68.90
C THR A 15 10.83 -6.99 69.35
N ASP A 16 10.80 -7.95 68.42
CA ASP A 16 10.37 -9.34 68.65
C ASP A 16 8.99 -9.53 69.33
N PRO A 17 7.92 -8.78 68.96
CA PRO A 17 6.61 -9.03 69.57
C PRO A 17 6.02 -10.35 69.07
N ALA A 18 5.83 -11.29 69.98
CA ALA A 18 5.22 -12.59 69.69
C ALA A 18 3.69 -12.52 69.44
N GLY A 19 3.03 -11.49 69.95
CA GLY A 19 1.58 -11.29 69.89
C GLY A 19 1.14 -10.22 68.90
N PRO A 20 -0.18 -9.97 68.77
CA PRO A 20 -0.71 -8.88 67.94
C PRO A 20 -0.21 -7.51 68.42
N THR A 21 0.15 -6.64 67.47
CA THR A 21 0.65 -5.28 67.73
C THR A 21 -0.13 -4.22 66.97
N SER A 22 -0.49 -3.13 67.65
CA SER A 22 -1.20 -1.99 67.04
C SER A 22 -0.71 -0.66 67.63
N PRO A 23 0.53 -0.26 67.36
CA PRO A 23 1.06 1.01 67.86
C PRO A 23 0.42 2.20 67.13
N ALA A 24 0.18 3.30 67.85
CA ALA A 24 -0.31 4.53 67.21
C ALA A 24 0.81 5.26 66.44
N LEU A 25 2.02 5.30 67.01
CA LEU A 25 3.24 5.78 66.34
C LEU A 25 4.43 4.91 66.72
N GLY A 26 5.24 4.43 65.78
CA GLY A 26 6.44 3.68 66.17
C GLY A 26 7.15 2.88 65.11
N GLN A 27 8.20 2.18 65.56
CA GLN A 27 8.92 1.18 64.77
C GLN A 27 8.69 -0.21 65.38
N THR A 28 8.36 -1.17 64.52
CA THR A 28 8.16 -2.58 64.86
C THR A 28 9.20 -3.41 64.10
N THR A 29 10.02 -4.19 64.80
CA THR A 29 11.01 -5.09 64.19
C THR A 29 10.71 -6.53 64.58
N ASP A 30 10.77 -7.45 63.61
CA ASP A 30 10.56 -8.89 63.77
C ASP A 30 9.21 -9.29 64.43
N PRO A 31 8.04 -8.71 64.05
CA PRO A 31 6.77 -9.14 64.62
C PRO A 31 6.36 -10.52 64.07
N ALA A 32 6.16 -11.47 64.98
CA ALA A 32 5.63 -12.80 64.64
C ALA A 32 4.09 -12.78 64.46
N GLY A 33 3.41 -11.88 65.17
CA GLY A 33 1.96 -11.70 65.13
C GLY A 33 1.48 -10.66 64.10
N PRO A 34 0.16 -10.45 63.98
CA PRO A 34 -0.40 -9.42 63.11
C PRO A 34 -0.04 -8.00 63.60
N THR A 35 0.25 -7.10 62.67
CA THR A 35 0.71 -5.73 62.95
C THR A 35 -0.14 -4.68 62.23
N SER A 36 -0.69 -3.71 62.95
CA SER A 36 -1.52 -2.64 62.38
C SER A 36 -1.18 -1.26 62.97
N PRO A 37 -0.07 -0.64 62.56
CA PRO A 37 0.32 0.69 63.01
C PRO A 37 -0.60 1.77 62.41
N ALA A 38 -0.92 2.82 63.16
CA ALA A 38 -1.53 4.01 62.55
C ALA A 38 -0.49 4.82 61.75
N LEU A 39 0.69 5.06 62.31
CA LEU A 39 1.84 5.63 61.61
C LEU A 39 3.14 4.94 62.04
N GLY A 40 3.91 4.34 61.12
CA GLY A 40 5.13 3.66 61.55
C GLY A 40 5.93 2.92 60.48
N GLN A 41 7.05 2.36 60.92
CA GLN A 41 7.89 1.46 60.13
C GLN A 41 7.79 0.04 60.69
N THR A 42 7.68 -0.95 59.82
CA THR A 42 7.69 -2.37 60.20
C THR A 42 8.76 -3.09 59.40
N THR A 43 9.67 -3.78 60.06
CA THR A 43 10.77 -4.53 59.43
C THR A 43 10.62 -6.00 59.78
N ASP A 44 10.79 -6.88 58.78
CA ASP A 44 10.74 -8.34 58.90
C ASP A 44 9.44 -8.92 59.51
N PRO A 45 8.22 -8.43 59.16
CA PRO A 45 7.00 -9.03 59.70
C PRO A 45 6.74 -10.42 59.12
N ALA A 46 6.66 -11.42 59.99
CA ALA A 46 6.19 -12.76 59.62
C ALA A 46 4.66 -12.81 59.49
N GLY A 47 3.96 -11.97 60.25
CA GLY A 47 2.50 -11.88 60.26
C GLY A 47 1.91 -10.87 59.25
N PRO A 48 0.58 -10.83 59.10
CA PRO A 48 -0.10 -9.87 58.24
C PRO A 48 0.10 -8.43 58.76
N THR A 49 0.37 -7.49 57.84
CA THR A 49 0.69 -6.09 58.18
C THR A 49 -0.25 -5.12 57.46
N SER A 50 -0.88 -4.20 58.21
CA SER A 50 -1.84 -3.23 57.64
C SER A 50 -1.68 -1.84 58.27
N PRO A 51 -0.64 -1.07 57.87
CA PRO A 51 -0.44 0.29 58.32
C PRO A 51 -1.44 1.27 57.70
N ALA A 52 -1.91 2.27 58.45
CA ALA A 52 -2.64 3.38 57.83
C ALA A 52 -1.69 4.31 57.05
N LEU A 53 -0.53 4.65 57.63
CA LEU A 53 0.58 5.33 56.94
C LEU A 53 1.91 4.69 57.36
N GLY A 54 2.73 4.21 56.43
CA GLY A 54 3.99 3.60 56.86
C GLY A 54 4.88 2.98 55.81
N GLN A 55 6.03 2.51 56.28
CA GLN A 55 6.97 1.72 55.48
C GLN A 55 7.00 0.29 56.03
N THR A 56 7.02 -0.68 55.13
CA THR A 56 7.19 -2.10 55.48
C THR A 56 8.36 -2.66 54.67
N THR A 57 9.31 -3.28 55.35
CA THR A 57 10.51 -3.87 54.72
C THR A 57 10.54 -5.36 55.01
N ASP A 58 10.83 -6.17 54.00
CA ASP A 58 10.96 -7.63 54.07
C ASP A 58 9.74 -8.38 54.65
N PRO A 59 8.48 -8.03 54.31
CA PRO A 59 7.33 -8.76 54.84
C PRO A 59 7.21 -10.15 54.21
N ALA A 60 7.26 -11.18 55.07
CA ALA A 60 6.90 -12.55 54.69
C ALA A 60 5.39 -12.75 54.60
N GLY A 61 4.62 -12.02 55.44
CA GLY A 61 3.17 -12.05 55.46
C GLY A 61 2.50 -11.09 54.45
N PRO A 62 1.16 -11.17 54.29
CA PRO A 62 0.43 -10.27 53.41
C PRO A 62 0.47 -8.81 53.94
N THR A 63 0.57 -7.85 53.02
CA THR A 63 0.61 -6.42 53.36
C THR A 63 -0.49 -5.61 52.67
N SER A 64 -1.12 -4.69 53.41
CA SER A 64 -2.20 -3.84 52.88
C SER A 64 -2.18 -2.45 53.51
N PRO A 65 -1.18 -1.61 53.18
CA PRO A 65 -1.13 -0.24 53.66
C PRO A 65 -2.19 0.65 52.99
N ALA A 66 -2.79 1.59 53.73
CA ALA A 66 -3.64 2.61 53.12
C ALA A 66 -2.79 3.65 52.35
N LEU A 67 -1.71 4.13 52.95
CA LEU A 67 -0.67 4.92 52.27
C LEU A 67 0.71 4.40 52.69
N GLY A 68 1.57 3.99 51.77
CA GLY A 68 2.86 3.48 52.20
C GLY A 68 3.84 3.02 51.14
N GLN A 69 5.02 2.63 51.62
CA GLN A 69 6.06 1.99 50.83
C GLN A 69 6.26 0.57 51.34
N THR A 70 6.42 -0.37 50.42
CA THR A 70 6.69 -1.78 50.73
C THR A 70 7.94 -2.18 49.95
N THR A 71 8.96 -2.70 50.62
CA THR A 71 10.21 -3.12 49.99
C THR A 71 10.42 -4.61 50.25
N ASP A 72 10.82 -5.35 49.23
CA ASP A 72 11.10 -6.80 49.26
C ASP A 72 9.96 -7.68 49.82
N PRO A 73 8.67 -7.47 49.48
CA PRO A 73 7.62 -8.33 49.98
C PRO A 73 7.65 -9.72 49.34
N ALA A 74 7.81 -10.76 50.17
CA ALA A 74 7.60 -12.14 49.77
C ALA A 74 6.10 -12.49 49.72
N GLY A 75 5.29 -11.84 50.58
CA GLY A 75 3.84 -11.99 50.63
C GLY A 75 3.08 -11.13 49.61
N PRO A 76 1.75 -11.35 49.45
CA PRO A 76 0.91 -10.52 48.58
C PRO A 76 0.78 -9.10 49.14
N THR A 77 0.78 -8.10 48.25
CA THR A 77 0.79 -6.67 48.61
C THR A 77 -0.37 -5.94 47.92
N SER A 78 -1.17 -5.19 48.68
CA SER A 78 -2.34 -4.45 48.14
C SER A 78 -2.49 -3.06 48.78
N PRO A 79 -1.64 -2.09 48.40
CA PRO A 79 -1.74 -0.71 48.87
C PRO A 79 -2.97 0.00 48.28
N ALA A 80 -3.62 0.89 49.05
CA ALA A 80 -4.57 1.82 48.43
C ALA A 80 -3.82 2.92 47.66
N LEU A 81 -2.79 3.51 48.26
CA LEU A 81 -1.85 4.40 47.59
C LEU A 81 -0.42 4.04 48.01
N GLY A 82 0.49 3.74 47.08
CA GLY A 82 1.83 3.38 47.53
C GLY A 82 2.86 3.02 46.47
N GLN A 83 4.06 2.78 46.95
CA GLN A 83 5.16 2.24 46.15
C GLN A 83 5.50 0.83 46.64
N THR A 84 5.76 -0.08 45.71
CA THR A 84 6.25 -1.43 46.03
C THR A 84 7.52 -1.68 45.23
N THR A 85 8.59 -2.09 45.89
CA THR A 85 9.89 -2.35 45.26
C THR A 85 10.26 -3.81 45.50
N ASP A 86 10.75 -4.49 44.47
CA ASP A 86 11.20 -5.89 44.49
C ASP A 86 10.16 -6.91 45.03
N PRO A 87 8.86 -6.84 44.68
CA PRO A 87 7.90 -7.83 45.17
C PRO A 87 8.10 -9.20 44.51
N ALA A 88 8.37 -10.22 45.33
CA ALA A 88 8.28 -11.61 44.91
C ALA A 88 6.83 -12.10 44.88
N GLY A 89 5.97 -11.54 45.73
CA GLY A 89 4.53 -11.83 45.79
C GLY A 89 3.68 -11.04 44.78
N PRO A 90 2.39 -11.38 44.62
CA PRO A 90 1.47 -10.64 43.76
C PRO A 90 1.18 -9.24 44.32
N THR A 91 1.08 -8.23 43.44
CA THR A 91 0.91 -6.82 43.83
C THR A 91 -0.27 -6.16 43.12
N SER A 92 -1.22 -5.62 43.87
CA SER A 92 -2.45 -5.01 43.34
C SER A 92 -2.77 -3.67 44.01
N PRO A 93 -2.03 -2.58 43.71
CA PRO A 93 -2.32 -1.28 44.26
C PRO A 93 -3.52 -0.61 43.58
N ALA A 94 -4.33 0.17 44.32
CA ALA A 94 -5.36 0.99 43.67
C ALA A 94 -4.73 2.17 42.92
N LEU A 95 -3.78 2.87 43.54
CA LEU A 95 -2.93 3.86 42.89
C LEU A 95 -1.46 3.63 43.31
N GLY A 96 -0.54 3.40 42.39
CA GLY A 96 0.83 3.16 42.84
C GLY A 96 1.88 2.96 41.78
N GLN A 97 3.11 2.85 42.26
CA GLN A 97 4.27 2.46 41.46
C GLN A 97 4.76 1.09 41.94
N THR A 98 5.18 0.25 41.00
CA THR A 98 5.81 -1.03 41.30
C THR A 98 7.09 -1.15 40.50
N THR A 99 8.20 -1.43 41.16
CA THR A 99 9.52 -1.55 40.54
C THR A 99 10.06 -2.95 40.77
N ASP A 100 10.62 -3.55 39.73
CA ASP A 100 11.24 -4.89 39.74
C ASP A 100 10.33 -6.03 40.26
N PRO A 101 9.03 -6.12 39.90
CA PRO A 101 8.20 -7.21 40.38
C PRO A 101 8.55 -8.53 39.70
N ALA A 102 8.92 -9.52 40.51
CA ALA A 102 9.00 -10.92 40.09
C ALA A 102 7.61 -11.58 40.07
N GLY A 103 6.69 -11.14 40.94
CA GLY A 103 5.31 -11.57 41.00
C GLY A 103 4.39 -10.86 39.98
N PRO A 104 3.13 -11.34 39.81
CA PRO A 104 2.16 -10.69 38.94
C PRO A 104 1.71 -9.32 39.51
N THR A 105 1.49 -8.34 38.63
CA THR A 105 1.01 -6.99 39.03
C THR A 105 -0.28 -6.59 38.34
N SER A 106 -1.19 -5.96 39.08
CA SER A 106 -2.48 -5.50 38.54
C SER A 106 -2.96 -4.22 39.21
N PRO A 107 -2.29 -3.07 38.99
CA PRO A 107 -2.73 -1.81 39.55
C PRO A 107 -3.98 -1.27 38.84
N ALA A 108 -4.87 -0.60 39.57
CA ALA A 108 -5.98 0.09 38.92
C ALA A 108 -5.50 1.36 38.18
N LEU A 109 -4.63 2.15 38.82
CA LEU A 109 -3.89 3.23 38.19
C LEU A 109 -2.42 3.16 38.62
N GLY A 110 -1.47 3.07 37.70
CA GLY A 110 -0.09 2.98 38.14
C GLY A 110 0.99 2.93 37.09
N GLN A 111 2.21 2.89 37.58
CA GLN A 111 3.41 2.64 36.78
C GLN A 111 4.05 1.34 37.24
N THR A 112 4.54 0.54 36.29
CA THR A 112 5.32 -0.66 36.59
C THR A 112 6.61 -0.61 35.79
N THR A 113 7.75 -0.77 36.46
CA THR A 113 9.08 -0.72 35.85
C THR A 113 9.77 -2.06 36.06
N ASP A 114 10.42 -2.58 35.02
CA ASP A 114 11.17 -3.83 35.02
C ASP A 114 10.40 -5.08 35.52
N PRO A 115 9.12 -5.31 35.15
CA PRO A 115 8.42 -6.49 35.60
C PRO A 115 8.91 -7.77 34.92
N ALA A 116 9.39 -8.71 35.72
CA ALA A 116 9.61 -10.09 35.29
C ALA A 116 8.30 -10.90 35.26
N GLY A 117 7.35 -10.57 36.15
CA GLY A 117 6.01 -11.15 36.19
C GLY A 117 5.02 -10.55 35.17
N PRO A 118 3.83 -11.15 35.01
CA PRO A 118 2.79 -10.61 34.13
C PRO A 118 2.17 -9.32 34.71
N THR A 119 1.84 -8.36 33.84
CA THR A 119 1.26 -7.06 34.25
C THR A 119 -0.05 -6.75 33.54
N SER A 120 -1.06 -6.34 34.31
CA SER A 120 -2.39 -6.03 33.79
C SER A 120 -2.99 -4.79 34.46
N PRO A 121 -2.44 -3.59 34.22
CA PRO A 121 -2.98 -2.38 34.80
C PRO A 121 -4.29 -1.95 34.11
N ALA A 122 -5.25 -1.39 34.83
CA ALA A 122 -6.45 -0.83 34.19
C ALA A 122 -6.12 0.48 33.46
N LEU A 123 -5.37 1.37 34.10
CA LEU A 123 -4.77 2.55 33.49
C LEU A 123 -3.30 2.65 33.92
N GLY A 124 -2.35 2.66 32.99
CA GLY A 124 -0.96 2.74 33.45
C GLY A 124 0.13 2.75 32.40
N GLN A 125 1.34 2.95 32.90
CA GLN A 125 2.57 2.86 32.13
C GLN A 125 3.31 1.59 32.55
N THR A 126 3.89 0.87 31.59
CA THR A 126 4.81 -0.23 31.87
C THR A 126 6.10 -0.02 31.09
N THR A 127 7.23 -0.09 31.76
CA THR A 127 8.56 0.12 31.17
C THR A 127 9.40 -1.13 31.38
N ASP A 128 10.10 -1.56 30.33
CA ASP A 128 11.01 -2.71 30.32
C ASP A 128 10.38 -4.06 30.80
N PRO A 129 9.14 -4.41 30.42
CA PRO A 129 8.57 -5.68 30.86
C PRO A 129 9.22 -6.88 30.15
N ALA A 130 9.79 -7.77 30.95
CA ALA A 130 10.18 -9.11 30.51
C ALA A 130 8.97 -10.07 30.48
N GLY A 131 7.99 -9.86 31.36
CA GLY A 131 6.73 -10.60 31.40
C GLY A 131 5.68 -10.10 30.38
N PRO A 132 4.57 -10.86 30.20
CA PRO A 132 3.48 -10.45 29.33
C PRO A 132 2.71 -9.24 29.91
N THR A 133 2.28 -8.31 29.06
CA THR A 133 1.54 -7.12 29.47
C THR A 133 0.18 -6.99 28.78
N SER A 134 -0.85 -6.60 29.53
CA SER A 134 -2.22 -6.46 29.01
C SER A 134 -2.95 -5.29 29.68
N PRO A 135 -2.52 -4.03 29.46
CA PRO A 135 -3.17 -2.88 30.03
C PRO A 135 -4.51 -2.61 29.32
N ALA A 136 -5.54 -2.17 30.07
CA ALA A 136 -6.79 -1.76 29.42
C ALA A 136 -6.63 -0.41 28.70
N LEU A 137 -6.00 0.56 29.37
CA LEU A 137 -5.54 1.81 28.78
C LEU A 137 -4.11 2.11 29.22
N GLY A 138 -3.16 2.30 28.31
CA GLY A 138 -1.80 2.55 28.76
C GLY A 138 -0.73 2.69 27.69
N GLN A 139 0.49 2.94 28.16
CA GLN A 139 1.68 2.86 27.32
C GLN A 139 2.61 1.77 27.83
N THR A 140 3.25 1.08 26.89
CA THR A 140 4.28 0.10 27.18
C THR A 140 5.53 0.45 26.40
N THR A 141 6.66 0.56 27.08
CA THR A 141 7.96 0.94 26.49
C THR A 141 8.94 -0.21 26.69
N ASP A 142 9.70 -0.53 25.65
CA ASP A 142 10.72 -1.57 25.62
C ASP A 142 10.27 -2.99 26.08
N PRO A 143 9.08 -3.50 25.68
CA PRO A 143 8.65 -4.83 26.10
C PRO A 143 9.45 -5.93 25.41
N ALA A 144 10.12 -6.76 26.20
CA ALA A 144 10.66 -8.05 25.76
C ALA A 144 9.57 -9.13 25.71
N GLY A 145 8.58 -9.04 26.59
CA GLY A 145 7.41 -9.93 26.61
C GLY A 145 6.31 -9.56 25.60
N PRO A 146 5.30 -10.43 25.40
CA PRO A 146 4.17 -10.13 24.53
C PRO A 146 3.26 -9.04 25.12
N THR A 147 2.72 -8.16 24.27
CA THR A 147 1.84 -7.07 24.69
C THR A 147 0.47 -7.11 24.01
N SER A 148 -0.59 -6.87 24.77
CA SER A 148 -1.97 -6.88 24.24
C SER A 148 -2.82 -5.80 24.92
N PRO A 149 -2.53 -4.50 24.68
CA PRO A 149 -3.31 -3.42 25.26
C PRO A 149 -4.67 -3.29 24.56
N ALA A 150 -5.74 -2.96 25.29
CA ALA A 150 -7.03 -2.68 24.65
C ALA A 150 -7.02 -1.31 23.95
N LEU A 151 -6.53 -0.28 24.63
CA LEU A 151 -6.24 1.04 24.06
C LEU A 151 -4.85 1.49 24.50
N GLY A 152 -3.91 1.72 23.58
CA GLY A 152 -2.58 2.11 24.04
C GLY A 152 -1.51 2.39 23.01
N GLN A 153 -0.36 2.81 23.52
CA GLN A 153 0.87 2.99 22.77
C GLN A 153 1.86 1.90 23.15
N THR A 154 2.59 1.36 22.18
CA THR A 154 3.73 0.48 22.45
C THR A 154 4.94 0.98 21.69
N THR A 155 6.05 1.19 22.39
CA THR A 155 7.29 1.72 21.82
C THR A 155 8.40 0.69 22.00
N ASP A 156 9.18 0.46 20.95
CA ASP A 156 10.32 -0.46 20.92
C ASP A 156 10.03 -1.92 21.36
N PRO A 157 8.91 -2.56 20.95
CA PRO A 157 8.64 -3.93 21.36
C PRO A 157 9.55 -4.93 20.65
N ALA A 158 10.31 -5.69 21.45
CA ALA A 158 11.00 -6.89 20.99
C ALA A 158 10.04 -8.10 20.92
N GLY A 159 9.04 -8.14 21.80
CA GLY A 159 7.98 -9.16 21.80
C GLY A 159 6.85 -8.91 20.79
N PRO A 160 5.94 -9.89 20.58
CA PRO A 160 4.78 -9.71 19.71
C PRO A 160 3.77 -8.73 20.33
N THR A 161 3.12 -7.91 19.49
CA THR A 161 2.12 -6.92 19.92
C THR A 161 0.77 -7.13 19.23
N SER A 162 -0.32 -6.99 19.98
CA SER A 162 -1.69 -7.13 19.45
C SER A 162 -2.66 -6.15 20.12
N PRO A 163 -2.51 -4.84 19.87
CA PRO A 163 -3.42 -3.85 20.44
C PRO A 163 -4.79 -3.87 19.74
N ALA A 164 -5.88 -3.66 20.47
CA ALA A 164 -7.19 -3.51 19.82
C ALA A 164 -7.33 -2.12 19.16
N LEU A 165 -6.95 -1.05 19.88
CA LEU A 165 -6.85 0.30 19.35
C LEU A 165 -5.53 0.93 19.81
N GLY A 166 -4.69 1.42 18.90
CA GLY A 166 -3.41 1.97 19.37
C GLY A 166 -2.38 2.35 18.33
N GLN A 167 -1.22 2.75 18.82
CA GLN A 167 -0.03 2.97 17.99
C GLN A 167 1.11 2.08 18.46
N THR A 168 1.90 1.60 17.51
CA THR A 168 3.13 0.87 17.77
C THR A 168 4.28 1.53 17.03
N THR A 169 5.37 1.84 17.72
CA THR A 169 6.55 2.51 17.15
C THR A 169 7.76 1.61 17.33
N ASP A 170 8.57 1.47 16.28
CA ASP A 170 9.80 0.68 16.24
C ASP A 170 9.67 -0.80 16.66
N PRO A 171 8.62 -1.56 16.24
CA PRO A 171 8.51 -2.95 16.62
C PRO A 171 9.53 -3.84 15.91
N ALA A 172 10.36 -4.53 16.70
CA ALA A 172 11.19 -5.63 16.23
C ALA A 172 10.39 -6.95 16.16
N GLY A 173 9.39 -7.11 17.03
CA GLY A 173 8.46 -8.24 17.03
C GLY A 173 7.31 -8.11 16.01
N PRO A 174 6.52 -9.17 15.79
CA PRO A 174 5.34 -9.13 14.93
C PRO A 174 4.23 -8.28 15.55
N THR A 175 3.49 -7.52 14.73
CA THR A 175 2.38 -6.66 15.18
C THR A 175 1.07 -6.99 14.49
N SER A 176 -0.04 -6.95 15.23
CA SER A 176 -1.38 -7.22 14.71
C SER A 176 -2.44 -6.32 15.35
N PRO A 177 -2.44 -5.00 15.07
CA PRO A 177 -3.44 -4.09 15.59
C PRO A 177 -4.80 -4.26 14.89
N ALA A 178 -5.92 -4.16 15.62
CA ALA A 178 -7.24 -4.15 14.98
C ALA A 178 -7.56 -2.77 14.37
N LEU A 179 -7.35 -1.69 15.11
CA LEU A 179 -7.42 -0.32 14.62
C LEU A 179 -6.18 0.45 15.07
N GLY A 180 -5.32 0.94 14.17
CA GLY A 180 -4.11 1.58 14.67
C GLY A 180 -3.08 2.08 13.66
N GLN A 181 -2.01 2.64 14.20
CA GLN A 181 -0.84 3.09 13.46
C GLN A 181 0.36 2.21 13.80
N THR A 182 1.21 1.91 12.83
CA THR A 182 2.52 1.30 13.08
C THR A 182 3.59 2.09 12.36
N THR A 183 4.65 2.48 13.06
CA THR A 183 5.75 3.28 12.51
C THR A 183 7.05 2.51 12.68
N ASP A 184 7.88 2.48 11.64
CA ASP A 184 9.19 1.84 11.59
C ASP A 184 9.22 0.34 11.99
N PRO A 185 8.27 -0.52 11.56
CA PRO A 185 8.31 -1.92 11.93
C PRO A 185 9.42 -2.69 11.21
N ALA A 186 10.32 -3.29 12.00
CA ALA A 186 11.26 -4.29 11.52
C ALA A 186 10.63 -5.69 11.43
N GLY A 187 9.65 -5.98 12.30
CA GLY A 187 8.86 -7.21 12.28
C GLY A 187 7.70 -7.19 11.27
N PRO A 188 7.04 -8.35 11.02
CA PRO A 188 5.86 -8.41 10.16
C PRO A 188 4.66 -7.70 10.78
N THR A 189 3.84 -7.02 9.98
CA THR A 189 2.65 -6.28 10.44
C THR A 189 1.37 -6.76 9.77
N SER A 190 0.28 -6.84 10.52
CA SER A 190 -1.05 -7.25 10.02
C SER A 190 -2.17 -6.40 10.64
N PRO A 191 -2.27 -5.10 10.27
CA PRO A 191 -3.35 -4.25 10.75
C PRO A 191 -4.69 -4.57 10.06
N ALA A 192 -5.80 -4.61 10.81
CA ALA A 192 -7.13 -4.76 10.20
C ALA A 192 -7.65 -3.43 9.62
N LEU A 193 -7.54 -2.33 10.36
CA LEU A 193 -7.84 -0.98 9.90
C LEU A 193 -6.75 -0.02 10.38
N GLY A 194 -5.96 0.61 9.49
CA GLY A 194 -4.83 1.39 10.01
C GLY A 194 -3.86 1.98 9.00
N GLN A 195 -2.79 2.59 9.52
CA GLN A 195 -1.67 3.05 8.70
C GLN A 195 -0.36 2.41 9.15
N THR A 196 0.52 2.16 8.19
CA THR A 196 1.89 1.70 8.43
C THR A 196 2.87 2.60 7.71
N THR A 197 3.85 3.14 8.42
CA THR A 197 4.86 4.05 7.88
C THR A 197 6.24 3.42 8.05
N ASP A 198 7.06 3.49 7.00
CA ASP A 198 8.44 2.99 6.95
C ASP A 198 8.63 1.50 7.33
N PRO A 199 7.78 0.55 6.88
CA PRO A 199 7.97 -0.86 7.25
C PRO A 199 9.16 -1.48 6.52
N ALA A 200 10.12 -1.98 7.30
CA ALA A 200 11.18 -2.87 6.81
C ALA A 200 10.70 -4.33 6.71
N GLY A 201 9.78 -4.74 7.60
CA GLY A 201 9.13 -6.05 7.56
C GLY A 201 7.98 -6.16 6.55
N PRO A 202 7.48 -7.38 6.29
CA PRO A 202 6.33 -7.58 5.41
C PRO A 202 5.05 -7.02 6.05
N THR A 203 4.17 -6.42 5.24
CA THR A 203 2.90 -5.84 5.72
C THR A 203 1.68 -6.47 5.04
N SER A 204 0.62 -6.69 5.80
CA SER A 204 -0.65 -7.24 5.31
C SER A 204 -1.85 -6.46 5.87
N PRO A 205 -2.08 -5.21 5.43
CA PRO A 205 -3.23 -4.43 5.88
C PRO A 205 -4.54 -4.89 5.21
N ALA A 206 -5.62 -5.04 5.99
CA ALA A 206 -6.94 -5.31 5.42
C ALA A 206 -7.59 -4.04 4.87
N LEU A 207 -7.75 -2.98 5.66
CA LEU A 207 -8.13 -1.64 5.20
C LEU A 207 -7.09 -0.62 5.68
N GLY A 208 -6.38 0.09 4.81
CA GLY A 208 -5.35 0.99 5.33
C GLY A 208 -4.47 1.74 4.36
N GLN A 209 -3.52 2.50 4.92
CA GLN A 209 -2.46 3.18 4.17
C GLN A 209 -1.10 2.60 4.52
N THR A 210 -0.22 2.47 3.54
CA THR A 210 1.18 2.13 3.76
C THR A 210 2.05 3.16 3.06
N THR A 211 3.02 3.73 3.77
CA THR A 211 3.92 4.77 3.26
C THR A 211 5.36 4.28 3.41
N ASP A 212 6.17 4.44 2.37
CA ASP A 212 7.60 4.09 2.32
C ASP A 212 7.95 2.63 2.70
N PRO A 213 7.21 1.60 2.24
CA PRO A 213 7.55 0.22 2.58
C PRO A 213 8.81 -0.27 1.86
N ALA A 214 9.81 -0.67 2.64
CA ALA A 214 10.97 -1.41 2.15
C ALA A 214 10.67 -2.92 2.03
N GLY A 215 9.80 -3.45 2.89
CA GLY A 215 9.33 -4.83 2.84
C GLY A 215 8.20 -5.08 1.82
N PRO A 216 7.85 -6.34 1.54
CA PRO A 216 6.73 -6.66 0.66
C PRO A 216 5.39 -6.28 1.30
N THR A 217 4.46 -5.75 0.51
CA THR A 217 3.14 -5.32 1.01
C THR A 217 2.01 -6.10 0.32
N SER A 218 0.99 -6.48 1.10
CA SER A 218 -0.21 -7.17 0.61
C SER A 218 -1.49 -6.47 1.08
N PRO A 219 -1.85 -5.30 0.51
CA PRO A 219 -3.06 -4.59 0.89
C PRO A 219 -4.33 -5.21 0.30
N ALA A 220 -5.38 -5.37 1.12
CA ALA A 220 -6.70 -5.81 0.64
C ALA A 220 -7.57 -4.63 0.13
N LEU A 221 -7.70 -3.55 0.90
CA LEU A 221 -8.36 -2.29 0.50
C LEU A 221 -7.56 -1.07 1.00
N GLY A 222 -6.75 -0.41 0.16
CA GLY A 222 -5.87 0.63 0.70
C GLY A 222 -5.09 1.50 -0.27
N GLN A 223 -4.26 2.38 0.30
CA GLN A 223 -3.29 3.19 -0.45
C GLN A 223 -1.86 2.77 -0.10
N THR A 224 -0.98 2.72 -1.08
CA THR A 224 0.46 2.52 -0.86
C THR A 224 1.23 3.65 -1.54
N THR A 225 2.10 4.35 -0.81
CA THR A 225 2.91 5.46 -1.34
C THR A 225 4.38 5.09 -1.21
N ASP A 226 5.17 5.35 -2.25
CA ASP A 226 6.62 5.15 -2.29
C ASP A 226 7.13 3.72 -1.94
N PRO A 227 6.50 2.62 -2.41
CA PRO A 227 7.00 1.29 -2.08
C PRO A 227 8.30 0.95 -2.81
N ALA A 228 9.35 0.68 -2.02
CA ALA A 228 10.59 0.09 -2.51
C ALA A 228 10.49 -1.45 -2.65
N GLY A 229 9.71 -2.09 -1.79
CA GLY A 229 9.40 -3.52 -1.86
C GLY A 229 8.34 -3.89 -2.91
N PRO A 230 8.17 -5.19 -3.22
CA PRO A 230 7.09 -5.63 -4.11
C PRO A 230 5.72 -5.44 -3.47
N THR A 231 4.74 -5.00 -4.25
CA THR A 231 3.36 -4.78 -3.76
C THR A 231 2.37 -5.73 -4.42
N SER A 232 1.47 -6.31 -3.61
CA SER A 232 0.38 -7.19 -4.04
C SER A 232 -0.98 -6.60 -3.69
N PRO A 233 -1.50 -5.69 -4.52
CA PRO A 233 -2.79 -5.05 -4.25
C PRO A 233 -3.97 -5.98 -4.57
N ALA A 234 -5.08 -5.86 -3.83
CA ALA A 234 -6.37 -6.47 -4.18
C ALA A 234 -7.43 -5.43 -4.62
N LEU A 235 -7.52 -4.29 -3.91
CA LEU A 235 -8.28 -3.08 -4.30
C LEU A 235 -7.59 -1.82 -3.73
N GLY A 236 -7.13 -0.86 -4.56
CA GLY A 236 -6.43 0.29 -3.98
C GLY A 236 -5.75 1.28 -4.93
N GLN A 237 -5.02 2.24 -4.35
CA GLN A 237 -4.14 3.16 -5.06
C GLN A 237 -2.67 2.88 -4.71
N THR A 238 -1.78 2.96 -5.70
CA THR A 238 -0.33 2.90 -5.48
C THR A 238 0.33 4.08 -6.18
N THR A 239 1.10 4.87 -5.44
CA THR A 239 1.81 6.05 -5.94
C THR A 239 3.31 5.83 -5.81
N ASP A 240 4.08 6.19 -6.83
CA ASP A 240 5.55 6.14 -6.87
C ASP A 240 6.19 4.77 -6.54
N PRO A 241 5.69 3.62 -7.04
CA PRO A 241 6.33 2.34 -6.74
C PRO A 241 7.66 2.16 -7.47
N ALA A 242 8.73 1.98 -6.69
CA ALA A 242 10.04 1.57 -7.19
C ALA A 242 10.13 0.04 -7.37
N GLY A 243 9.43 -0.72 -6.53
CA GLY A 243 9.31 -2.18 -6.63
C GLY A 243 8.31 -2.66 -7.69
N PRO A 244 8.29 -3.96 -8.03
CA PRO A 244 7.28 -4.51 -8.94
C PRO A 244 5.90 -4.51 -8.28
N THR A 245 4.86 -4.17 -9.05
CA THR A 245 3.46 -4.16 -8.59
C THR A 245 2.68 -5.32 -9.23
N SER A 246 1.96 -6.07 -8.40
CA SER A 246 1.12 -7.23 -8.79
C SER A 246 -0.35 -6.80 -9.03
N PRO A 247 -1.23 -7.65 -9.59
CA PRO A 247 -2.46 -7.19 -10.23
C PRO A 247 -3.55 -6.75 -9.23
N ALA A 248 -4.15 -5.57 -9.42
CA ALA A 248 -5.32 -5.10 -8.66
C ALA A 248 -6.40 -4.44 -9.51
N LEU A 249 -7.61 -4.41 -8.93
CA LEU A 249 -8.60 -3.37 -9.21
C LEU A 249 -8.12 -2.05 -8.59
N GLY A 250 -7.63 -1.07 -9.36
CA GLY A 250 -7.03 0.11 -8.73
C GLY A 250 -6.44 1.18 -9.64
N GLN A 251 -5.77 2.16 -9.03
CA GLN A 251 -4.99 3.19 -9.72
C GLN A 251 -3.50 3.05 -9.36
N THR A 252 -2.61 3.19 -10.35
CA THR A 252 -1.16 3.26 -10.13
C THR A 252 -0.62 4.52 -10.79
N THR A 253 0.10 5.34 -10.04
CA THR A 253 0.68 6.60 -10.53
C THR A 253 2.20 6.55 -10.39
N ASP A 254 2.93 6.99 -11.42
CA ASP A 254 4.39 7.11 -11.46
C ASP A 254 5.18 5.80 -11.15
N PRO A 255 4.81 4.61 -11.67
CA PRO A 255 5.57 3.40 -11.39
C PRO A 255 6.93 3.38 -12.12
N ALA A 256 8.01 3.30 -11.35
CA ALA A 256 9.36 3.05 -11.85
C ALA A 256 9.63 1.55 -12.10
N GLY A 257 9.01 0.68 -11.29
CA GLY A 257 9.07 -0.78 -11.44
C GLY A 257 8.13 -1.34 -12.52
N PRO A 258 8.27 -2.62 -12.90
CA PRO A 258 7.33 -3.28 -13.81
C PRO A 258 5.96 -3.45 -13.16
N THR A 259 4.89 -3.23 -13.93
CA THR A 259 3.51 -3.40 -13.46
C THR A 259 2.84 -4.62 -14.10
N SER A 260 2.21 -5.46 -13.28
CA SER A 260 1.49 -6.68 -13.69
C SER A 260 0.03 -6.38 -14.10
N PRO A 261 -0.72 -7.33 -14.71
CA PRO A 261 -2.05 -7.08 -15.29
C PRO A 261 -3.06 -6.41 -14.35
N ALA A 262 -3.33 -5.11 -14.51
CA ALA A 262 -4.30 -4.40 -13.67
C ALA A 262 -5.69 -4.30 -14.32
N LEU A 263 -6.73 -4.35 -13.49
CA LEU A 263 -8.08 -3.91 -13.86
C LEU A 263 -8.23 -2.46 -13.37
N GLY A 264 -7.74 -1.46 -14.10
CA GLY A 264 -7.48 -0.16 -13.47
C GLY A 264 -6.95 0.96 -14.36
N GLN A 265 -6.45 2.02 -13.73
CA GLN A 265 -5.77 3.14 -14.39
C GLN A 265 -4.28 3.13 -14.02
N THR A 266 -3.40 3.35 -15.00
CA THR A 266 -1.97 3.58 -14.77
C THR A 266 -1.55 4.89 -15.41
N THR A 267 -0.93 5.79 -14.64
CA THR A 267 -0.49 7.10 -15.12
C THR A 267 1.03 7.20 -14.98
N ASP A 268 1.70 7.73 -16.00
CA ASP A 268 3.15 8.01 -16.04
C ASP A 268 4.08 6.79 -15.76
N PRO A 269 3.83 5.58 -16.30
CA PRO A 269 4.73 4.45 -16.04
C PRO A 269 6.07 4.59 -16.77
N ALA A 270 7.16 4.60 -16.00
CA ALA A 270 8.52 4.51 -16.52
C ALA A 270 8.95 3.05 -16.82
N GLY A 271 8.43 2.09 -16.03
CA GLY A 271 8.65 0.65 -16.22
C GLY A 271 7.77 0.03 -17.32
N PRO A 272 8.05 -1.23 -17.73
CA PRO A 272 7.19 -1.97 -18.65
C PRO A 272 5.84 -2.31 -18.00
N THR A 273 4.75 -2.20 -18.76
CA THR A 273 3.40 -2.53 -18.30
C THR A 273 2.85 -3.79 -18.98
N SER A 274 2.32 -4.71 -18.17
CA SER A 274 1.72 -5.98 -18.61
C SER A 274 0.24 -5.81 -19.02
N PRO A 275 -0.41 -6.80 -19.69
CA PRO A 275 -1.78 -6.69 -20.21
C PRO A 275 -2.78 -6.09 -19.21
N ALA A 276 -3.31 -4.89 -19.47
CA ALA A 276 -4.30 -4.24 -18.61
C ALA A 276 -5.73 -4.39 -19.18
N LEU A 277 -6.72 -4.54 -18.31
CA LEU A 277 -8.11 -4.21 -18.61
C LEU A 277 -8.35 -2.80 -18.03
N GLY A 278 -8.08 -1.74 -18.80
CA GLY A 278 -7.90 -0.43 -18.16
C GLY A 278 -7.51 0.75 -19.06
N GLN A 279 -7.10 1.85 -18.43
CA GLN A 279 -6.53 3.03 -19.09
C GLN A 279 -5.05 3.19 -18.70
N THR A 280 -4.20 3.54 -19.67
CA THR A 280 -2.80 3.90 -19.43
C THR A 280 -2.52 5.28 -20.03
N THR A 281 -2.01 6.21 -19.25
CA THR A 281 -1.71 7.59 -19.69
C THR A 281 -0.21 7.84 -19.55
N ASP A 282 0.40 8.46 -20.56
CA ASP A 282 1.81 8.88 -20.59
C ASP A 282 2.87 7.76 -20.33
N PRO A 283 2.76 6.54 -20.91
CA PRO A 283 3.76 5.51 -20.66
C PRO A 283 5.08 5.81 -21.38
N ALA A 284 6.16 5.91 -20.61
CA ALA A 284 7.52 5.98 -21.13
C ALA A 284 8.08 4.58 -21.47
N GLY A 285 7.67 3.55 -20.72
CA GLY A 285 8.04 2.15 -20.95
C GLY A 285 7.23 1.45 -22.05
N PRO A 286 7.63 0.24 -22.48
CA PRO A 286 6.86 -0.57 -23.43
C PRO A 286 5.56 -1.07 -22.79
N THR A 287 4.46 -1.07 -23.56
CA THR A 287 3.15 -1.53 -23.10
C THR A 287 2.69 -2.81 -23.83
N SER A 288 2.27 -3.82 -23.07
CA SER A 288 1.82 -5.14 -23.56
C SER A 288 0.32 -5.20 -23.81
N PRO A 289 -0.21 -6.22 -24.54
CA PRO A 289 -1.56 -6.17 -25.11
C PRO A 289 -2.68 -6.03 -24.10
N ALA A 290 -3.32 -4.86 -24.13
CA ALA A 290 -4.42 -4.48 -23.25
C ALA A 290 -5.78 -4.59 -23.95
N LEU A 291 -6.82 -4.81 -23.13
CA LEU A 291 -8.22 -4.53 -23.46
C LEU A 291 -8.53 -3.15 -22.86
N GLY A 292 -8.29 -2.05 -23.59
CA GLY A 292 -8.22 -0.73 -22.93
C GLY A 292 -7.93 0.50 -23.80
N GLN A 293 -7.64 1.63 -23.15
CA GLN A 293 -7.22 2.88 -23.79
C GLN A 293 -5.78 3.21 -23.39
N THR A 294 -4.97 3.69 -24.34
CA THR A 294 -3.63 4.22 -24.08
C THR A 294 -3.50 5.63 -24.67
N THR A 295 -3.08 6.60 -23.87
CA THR A 295 -2.92 8.00 -24.29
C THR A 295 -1.45 8.40 -24.14
N ASP A 296 -0.91 9.11 -25.13
CA ASP A 296 0.45 9.67 -25.14
C ASP A 296 1.61 8.68 -24.90
N PRO A 297 1.64 7.47 -25.50
CA PRO A 297 2.74 6.54 -25.27
C PRO A 297 4.02 6.98 -25.99
N ALA A 298 5.10 7.18 -25.21
CA ALA A 298 6.45 7.40 -25.74
C ALA A 298 7.16 6.07 -26.10
N GLY A 299 6.85 4.99 -25.38
CA GLY A 299 7.37 3.65 -25.64
C GLY A 299 6.63 2.89 -26.77
N PRO A 300 7.16 1.74 -27.23
CA PRO A 300 6.46 0.89 -28.20
C PRO A 300 5.20 0.28 -27.56
N THR A 301 4.11 0.25 -28.33
CA THR A 301 2.84 -0.33 -27.87
C THR A 301 2.46 -1.56 -28.68
N SER A 302 2.01 -2.61 -28.00
CA SER A 302 1.45 -3.81 -28.63
C SER A 302 -0.01 -3.94 -28.26
N PRO A 303 -0.99 -3.47 -29.07
CA PRO A 303 -2.39 -3.57 -28.71
C PRO A 303 -2.93 -5.00 -28.97
N ALA A 304 -4.03 -5.38 -28.30
CA ALA A 304 -4.82 -6.57 -28.65
C ALA A 304 -6.28 -6.20 -28.99
N LEU A 305 -6.90 -5.33 -28.18
CA LEU A 305 -8.27 -4.81 -28.39
C LEU A 305 -8.43 -3.43 -27.69
N GLY A 306 -8.30 -2.30 -28.41
CA GLY A 306 -8.30 -0.99 -27.71
C GLY A 306 -8.21 0.27 -28.58
N GLN A 307 -8.09 1.42 -27.91
CA GLN A 307 -7.81 2.73 -28.53
C GLN A 307 -6.43 3.23 -28.11
N THR A 308 -5.69 3.84 -29.04
CA THR A 308 -4.42 4.52 -28.76
C THR A 308 -4.47 5.94 -29.32
N THR A 309 -4.18 6.94 -28.50
CA THR A 309 -4.16 8.36 -28.89
C THR A 309 -2.74 8.90 -28.74
N ASP A 310 -2.27 9.67 -29.72
CA ASP A 310 -0.97 10.37 -29.71
C ASP A 310 0.28 9.48 -29.48
N PRO A 311 0.44 8.28 -30.10
CA PRO A 311 1.63 7.48 -29.89
C PRO A 311 2.86 8.05 -30.60
N ALA A 312 3.91 8.34 -29.82
CA ALA A 312 5.23 8.70 -30.34
C ALA A 312 6.06 7.46 -30.73
N GLY A 313 5.86 6.34 -30.02
CA GLY A 313 6.50 5.05 -30.31
C GLY A 313 5.83 4.23 -31.43
N PRO A 314 6.47 3.15 -31.90
CA PRO A 314 5.86 2.25 -32.88
C PRO A 314 4.68 1.46 -32.29
N THR A 315 3.63 1.23 -33.10
CA THR A 315 2.42 0.49 -32.68
C THR A 315 2.25 -0.82 -33.46
N SER A 316 2.07 -1.95 -32.73
CA SER A 316 2.03 -3.32 -33.29
C SER A 316 0.60 -3.80 -33.64
N PRO A 317 0.41 -4.98 -34.27
CA PRO A 317 -0.89 -5.37 -34.85
C PRO A 317 -1.96 -5.74 -33.82
N ALA A 318 -3.12 -5.09 -33.92
CA ALA A 318 -4.28 -5.33 -33.06
C ALA A 318 -5.63 -5.06 -33.75
N LEU A 319 -6.72 -5.41 -33.05
CA LEU A 319 -8.06 -4.86 -33.29
C LEU A 319 -8.18 -3.49 -32.58
N GLY A 320 -8.42 -2.38 -33.28
CA GLY A 320 -8.52 -1.10 -32.56
C GLY A 320 -8.60 0.19 -33.39
N GLN A 321 -8.55 1.32 -32.69
CA GLN A 321 -8.43 2.67 -33.27
C GLN A 321 -7.10 3.30 -32.83
N THR A 322 -6.42 3.99 -33.74
CA THR A 322 -5.24 4.80 -33.44
C THR A 322 -5.42 6.21 -33.98
N THR A 323 -5.25 7.22 -33.15
CA THR A 323 -5.39 8.64 -33.52
C THR A 323 -4.05 9.34 -33.33
N ASP A 324 -3.67 10.19 -34.28
CA ASP A 324 -2.46 11.02 -34.26
C ASP A 324 -1.11 10.28 -34.04
N PRO A 325 -0.84 9.12 -34.68
CA PRO A 325 0.44 8.44 -34.47
C PRO A 325 1.60 9.16 -35.17
N ALA A 326 2.60 9.55 -34.37
CA ALA A 326 3.88 10.05 -34.89
C ALA A 326 4.83 8.91 -35.31
N GLY A 327 4.74 7.75 -34.64
CA GLY A 327 5.52 6.55 -34.94
C GLY A 327 4.93 5.69 -36.08
N PRO A 328 5.67 4.66 -36.56
CA PRO A 328 5.15 3.72 -37.55
C PRO A 328 4.04 2.83 -36.95
N THR A 329 3.00 2.54 -37.74
CA THR A 329 1.86 1.72 -37.30
C THR A 329 1.66 0.49 -38.18
N SER A 330 1.40 -0.67 -37.58
CA SER A 330 1.14 -1.93 -38.30
C SER A 330 -0.13 -2.64 -37.81
N PRO A 331 -1.34 -2.04 -37.91
CA PRO A 331 -2.56 -2.62 -37.38
C PRO A 331 -3.06 -3.84 -38.19
N ALA A 332 -3.67 -4.82 -37.51
CA ALA A 332 -4.25 -5.99 -38.19
C ALA A 332 -5.68 -5.71 -38.67
N LEU A 333 -6.56 -5.18 -37.81
CA LEU A 333 -7.97 -4.89 -38.10
C LEU A 333 -8.38 -3.57 -37.40
N GLY A 334 -8.41 -2.41 -38.08
CA GLY A 334 -8.62 -1.15 -37.35
C GLY A 334 -8.81 0.13 -38.16
N GLN A 335 -8.97 1.24 -37.43
CA GLN A 335 -8.99 2.60 -38.00
C GLN A 335 -7.75 3.38 -37.53
N THR A 336 -7.15 4.16 -38.43
CA THR A 336 -6.04 5.07 -38.12
C THR A 336 -6.37 6.47 -38.62
N THR A 337 -6.37 7.48 -37.75
CA THR A 337 -6.66 8.88 -38.11
C THR A 337 -5.42 9.72 -37.91
N ASP A 338 -5.14 10.63 -38.84
CA ASP A 338 -4.03 11.60 -38.79
C ASP A 338 -2.60 11.02 -38.58
N PRO A 339 -2.20 9.90 -39.23
CA PRO A 339 -0.87 9.36 -39.03
C PRO A 339 0.23 10.20 -39.71
N ALA A 340 1.20 10.67 -38.90
CA ALA A 340 2.42 11.29 -39.41
C ALA A 340 3.48 10.26 -39.83
N GLY A 341 3.53 9.10 -39.16
CA GLY A 341 4.41 7.99 -39.48
C GLY A 341 3.89 7.06 -40.61
N PRO A 342 4.71 6.12 -41.11
CA PRO A 342 4.25 5.16 -42.11
C PRO A 342 3.26 4.15 -41.50
N THR A 343 2.23 3.77 -42.27
CA THR A 343 1.17 2.84 -41.84
C THR A 343 1.08 1.60 -42.75
N SER A 344 0.83 0.43 -42.17
CA SER A 344 0.64 -0.82 -42.92
C SER A 344 -0.50 -1.69 -42.34
N PRO A 345 -1.77 -1.29 -42.53
CA PRO A 345 -2.92 -2.06 -42.05
C PRO A 345 -3.14 -3.37 -42.83
N ALA A 346 -3.54 -4.47 -42.18
CA ALA A 346 -4.01 -5.65 -42.92
C ALA A 346 -5.48 -5.52 -43.37
N LEU A 347 -6.38 -5.02 -42.51
CA LEU A 347 -7.77 -4.71 -42.83
C LEU A 347 -8.18 -3.40 -42.12
N GLY A 348 -8.54 -2.32 -42.83
CA GLY A 348 -8.83 -1.08 -42.10
C GLY A 348 -9.21 0.16 -42.88
N GLN A 349 -9.43 1.26 -42.14
CA GLN A 349 -9.59 2.61 -42.69
C GLN A 349 -8.45 3.49 -42.21
N THR A 350 -7.91 4.32 -43.10
CA THR A 350 -6.92 5.34 -42.77
C THR A 350 -7.39 6.70 -43.25
N THR A 351 -7.48 7.70 -42.38
CA THR A 351 -7.93 9.06 -42.70
C THR A 351 -6.79 10.04 -42.47
N ASP A 352 -6.61 11.01 -43.38
CA ASP A 352 -5.63 12.09 -43.30
C ASP A 352 -4.15 11.65 -43.09
N PRO A 353 -3.62 10.60 -43.77
CA PRO A 353 -2.23 10.20 -43.56
C PRO A 353 -1.23 11.17 -44.21
N ALA A 354 -0.34 11.73 -43.41
CA ALA A 354 0.82 12.47 -43.89
C ALA A 354 1.98 11.54 -44.28
N GLY A 355 2.09 10.37 -43.64
CA GLY A 355 3.10 9.34 -43.94
C GLY A 355 2.73 8.37 -45.07
N PRO A 356 3.68 7.51 -45.51
CA PRO A 356 3.39 6.42 -46.46
C PRO A 356 2.34 5.44 -45.93
N THR A 357 1.42 4.96 -46.77
CA THR A 357 0.43 3.95 -46.38
C THR A 357 0.47 2.72 -47.30
N SER A 358 0.34 1.53 -46.72
CA SER A 358 0.29 0.26 -47.48
C SER A 358 -0.74 -0.73 -46.92
N PRO A 359 -2.05 -0.46 -47.10
CA PRO A 359 -3.10 -1.37 -46.63
C PRO A 359 -3.18 -2.67 -47.47
N ALA A 360 -3.42 -3.83 -46.85
CA ALA A 360 -3.75 -5.03 -47.61
C ALA A 360 -5.21 -5.01 -48.10
N LEU A 361 -6.19 -4.72 -47.23
CA LEU A 361 -7.58 -4.46 -47.60
C LEU A 361 -8.11 -3.21 -46.87
N GLY A 362 -8.59 -2.17 -47.55
CA GLY A 362 -9.05 -1.00 -46.81
C GLY A 362 -9.54 0.23 -47.58
N GLN A 363 -9.89 1.26 -46.82
CA GLN A 363 -10.16 2.60 -47.34
C GLN A 363 -9.10 3.59 -46.86
N THR A 364 -8.74 4.53 -47.71
CA THR A 364 -7.81 5.63 -47.43
C THR A 364 -8.45 6.94 -47.85
N THR A 365 -8.58 7.91 -46.96
CA THR A 365 -9.20 9.21 -47.26
C THR A 365 -8.18 10.31 -47.02
N ASP A 366 -8.11 11.29 -47.91
CA ASP A 366 -7.25 12.48 -47.83
C ASP A 366 -5.73 12.21 -47.62
N PRO A 367 -5.10 11.22 -48.30
CA PRO A 367 -3.68 10.96 -48.08
C PRO A 367 -2.78 12.02 -48.71
N ALA A 368 -1.95 12.67 -47.89
CA ALA A 368 -0.86 13.52 -48.34
C ALA A 368 0.40 12.70 -48.70
N GLY A 369 0.62 11.57 -48.04
CA GLY A 369 1.73 10.64 -48.32
C GLY A 369 1.47 9.66 -49.47
N PRO A 370 2.51 8.91 -49.90
CA PRO A 370 2.36 7.87 -50.92
C PRO A 370 1.49 6.69 -50.42
N THR A 371 0.59 6.17 -51.25
CA THR A 371 -0.30 5.05 -50.89
C THR A 371 -0.15 3.84 -51.82
N SER A 372 -0.19 2.63 -51.27
CA SER A 372 -0.06 1.38 -52.03
C SER A 372 -0.99 0.27 -51.50
N PRO A 373 -2.33 0.40 -51.65
CA PRO A 373 -3.25 -0.62 -51.18
C PRO A 373 -3.28 -1.86 -52.09
N ALA A 374 -3.36 -3.06 -51.51
CA ALA A 374 -3.55 -4.27 -52.32
C ALA A 374 -5.00 -4.42 -52.82
N LEU A 375 -6.01 -4.22 -51.95
CA LEU A 375 -7.42 -4.14 -52.33
C LEU A 375 -8.11 -2.97 -51.60
N GLY A 376 -8.65 -1.96 -52.29
CA GLY A 376 -9.22 -0.84 -51.52
C GLY A 376 -9.80 0.34 -52.29
N GLN A 377 -10.25 1.33 -51.52
CA GLN A 377 -10.66 2.65 -52.02
C GLN A 377 -9.72 3.73 -51.52
N THR A 378 -9.42 4.71 -52.36
CA THR A 378 -8.65 5.90 -51.99
C THR A 378 -9.39 7.14 -52.44
N THR A 379 -9.72 8.05 -51.53
CA THR A 379 -10.46 9.28 -51.83
C THR A 379 -9.56 10.48 -51.55
N ASP A 380 -9.61 11.49 -52.43
CA ASP A 380 -8.88 12.77 -52.33
C ASP A 380 -7.35 12.66 -52.11
N PRO A 381 -6.60 11.77 -52.80
CA PRO A 381 -5.16 11.66 -52.57
C PRO A 381 -4.38 12.84 -53.17
N ALA A 382 -3.64 13.55 -52.31
CA ALA A 382 -2.62 14.51 -52.73
C ALA A 382 -1.28 13.83 -53.08
N GLY A 383 -0.96 12.71 -52.41
CA GLY A 383 0.24 11.90 -52.67
C GLY A 383 0.10 10.93 -53.85
N PRO A 384 1.21 10.28 -54.28
CA PRO A 384 1.17 9.27 -55.34
C PRO A 384 0.45 7.99 -54.86
N THR A 385 -0.39 7.39 -55.71
CA THR A 385 -1.15 6.17 -55.36
C THR A 385 -0.88 5.00 -56.31
N SER A 386 -0.78 3.79 -55.77
CA SER A 386 -0.55 2.57 -56.56
C SER A 386 -1.37 1.37 -56.06
N PRO A 387 -2.70 1.35 -56.26
CA PRO A 387 -3.54 0.22 -55.88
C PRO A 387 -3.27 -1.03 -56.74
N ALA A 388 -3.29 -2.24 -56.16
CA ALA A 388 -3.33 -3.46 -56.98
C ALA A 388 -4.74 -3.73 -57.51
N LEU A 389 -5.78 -3.67 -56.67
CA LEU A 389 -7.19 -3.73 -57.07
C LEU A 389 -8.02 -2.65 -56.33
N GLY A 390 -8.62 -1.67 -57.00
CA GLY A 390 -9.32 -0.62 -56.24
C GLY A 390 -10.01 0.50 -57.00
N GLN A 391 -10.60 1.42 -56.23
CA GLN A 391 -11.14 2.68 -56.74
C GLN A 391 -10.32 3.85 -56.20
N THR A 392 -10.09 4.87 -57.02
CA THR A 392 -9.50 6.14 -56.59
C THR A 392 -10.40 7.28 -57.03
N THR A 393 -10.79 8.16 -56.12
CA THR A 393 -11.67 9.31 -56.38
C THR A 393 -10.91 10.59 -56.10
N ASP A 394 -11.06 11.58 -56.97
CA ASP A 394 -10.54 12.94 -56.89
C ASP A 394 -9.00 13.05 -56.64
N PRO A 395 -8.13 12.26 -57.33
CA PRO A 395 -6.70 12.31 -57.08
C PRO A 395 -6.03 13.57 -57.64
N ALA A 396 -5.36 14.32 -56.76
CA ALA A 396 -4.43 15.39 -57.14
C ALA A 396 -3.01 14.85 -57.46
N GLY A 397 -2.60 13.76 -56.81
CA GLY A 397 -1.31 13.09 -57.04
C GLY A 397 -1.31 12.12 -58.24
N PRO A 398 -0.14 11.60 -58.66
CA PRO A 398 -0.05 10.62 -59.73
C PRO A 398 -0.63 9.26 -59.30
N THR A 399 -1.39 8.60 -60.17
CA THR A 399 -2.06 7.31 -59.85
C THR A 399 -1.65 6.20 -60.81
N SER A 400 -1.42 5.00 -60.30
CA SER A 400 -1.00 3.83 -61.10
C SER A 400 -1.66 2.53 -60.62
N PRO A 401 -2.99 2.35 -60.79
CA PRO A 401 -3.67 1.14 -60.38
C PRO A 401 -3.40 -0.03 -61.35
N ALA A 402 -3.23 -1.25 -60.83
CA ALA A 402 -3.12 -2.44 -61.67
C ALA A 402 -4.49 -2.86 -62.23
N LEU A 403 -5.54 -2.97 -61.39
CA LEU A 403 -6.92 -3.20 -61.81
C LEU A 403 -7.90 -2.25 -61.07
N GLY A 404 -8.60 -1.33 -61.73
CA GLY A 404 -9.42 -0.37 -60.96
C GLY A 404 -10.20 0.70 -61.71
N GLN A 405 -10.84 1.59 -60.95
CA GLN A 405 -11.49 2.80 -61.46
C GLN A 405 -10.84 4.05 -60.86
N THR A 406 -10.65 5.09 -61.67
CA THR A 406 -10.19 6.42 -61.24
C THR A 406 -11.20 7.47 -61.66
N THR A 407 -11.77 8.22 -60.71
CA THR A 407 -12.78 9.27 -60.94
C THR A 407 -12.19 10.65 -60.64
N ASP A 408 -12.49 11.63 -61.50
CA ASP A 408 -12.05 13.04 -61.42
C ASP A 408 -10.54 13.26 -61.12
N PRO A 409 -9.62 12.62 -61.87
CA PRO A 409 -8.20 12.82 -61.62
C PRO A 409 -7.72 14.18 -62.12
N ALA A 410 -7.17 14.99 -61.21
CA ALA A 410 -6.37 16.17 -61.53
C ALA A 410 -4.90 15.81 -61.82
N GLY A 411 -4.37 14.75 -61.19
CA GLY A 411 -3.02 14.23 -61.40
C GLY A 411 -2.89 13.28 -62.61
N PRO A 412 -1.66 12.92 -63.02
CA PRO A 412 -1.45 11.97 -64.11
C PRO A 412 -1.88 10.54 -63.71
N THR A 413 -2.52 9.80 -64.62
CA THR A 413 -3.00 8.43 -64.34
C THR A 413 -2.42 7.40 -65.31
N SER A 414 -2.09 6.22 -64.81
CA SER A 414 -1.52 5.10 -65.59
C SER A 414 -2.10 3.74 -65.18
N PRO A 415 -3.39 3.46 -65.46
CA PRO A 415 -4.00 2.18 -65.13
C PRO A 415 -3.53 1.04 -66.05
N ALA A 416 -3.24 -0.14 -65.49
CA ALA A 416 -2.93 -1.32 -66.31
C ALA A 416 -4.18 -1.94 -66.96
N LEU A 417 -5.26 -2.16 -66.19
CA LEU A 417 -6.61 -2.51 -66.66
C LEU A 417 -7.67 -1.75 -65.84
N GLY A 418 -8.44 -0.83 -66.44
CA GLY A 418 -9.37 -0.03 -65.63
C GLY A 418 -10.21 0.97 -66.40
N GLN A 419 -11.00 1.77 -65.67
CA GLN A 419 -11.74 2.91 -66.22
C GLN A 419 -11.25 4.21 -65.59
N THR A 420 -11.16 5.26 -66.40
CA THR A 420 -10.92 6.62 -65.93
C THR A 420 -12.10 7.50 -66.33
N THR A 421 -12.75 8.14 -65.37
CA THR A 421 -13.92 9.01 -65.59
C THR A 421 -13.57 10.45 -65.22
N ASP A 422 -13.92 11.38 -66.11
CA ASP A 422 -13.76 12.84 -65.93
C ASP A 422 -12.32 13.32 -65.66
N PRO A 423 -11.31 12.94 -66.47
CA PRO A 423 -9.93 13.35 -66.19
C PRO A 423 -9.64 14.81 -66.55
N ALA A 424 -9.19 15.59 -65.57
CA ALA A 424 -8.53 16.87 -65.82
C ALA A 424 -7.02 16.71 -66.12
N GLY A 425 -6.39 15.65 -65.62
CA GLY A 425 -4.97 15.32 -65.81
C GLY A 425 -4.66 14.38 -67.00
N PRO A 426 -3.38 14.21 -67.38
CA PRO A 426 -2.99 13.35 -68.49
C PRO A 426 -3.15 11.85 -68.15
N THR A 427 -3.73 11.07 -69.06
CA THR A 427 -4.06 9.65 -68.85
C THR A 427 -3.30 8.73 -69.82
N SER A 428 -2.72 7.63 -69.32
CA SER A 428 -2.00 6.61 -70.11
C SER A 428 -2.57 5.21 -69.84
N PRO A 429 -3.62 4.78 -70.56
CA PRO A 429 -4.22 3.47 -70.34
C PRO A 429 -3.43 2.36 -71.03
N ALA A 430 -3.08 1.29 -70.30
CA ALA A 430 -2.49 0.11 -70.93
C ALA A 430 -3.55 -0.85 -71.53
N LEU A 431 -4.82 -0.81 -71.09
CA LEU A 431 -5.95 -1.62 -71.59
C LEU A 431 -7.35 -1.15 -71.06
N GLY A 432 -7.57 0.17 -70.86
CA GLY A 432 -8.76 0.73 -70.17
C GLY A 432 -9.64 1.69 -71.01
N GLN A 433 -10.82 2.04 -70.49
CA GLN A 433 -11.73 3.04 -71.09
C GLN A 433 -11.59 4.40 -70.38
N THR A 434 -11.47 5.49 -71.15
CA THR A 434 -11.53 6.86 -70.64
C THR A 434 -12.85 7.47 -71.05
N THR A 435 -13.64 7.92 -70.07
CA THR A 435 -14.95 8.56 -70.29
C THR A 435 -14.88 10.01 -69.82
N ASP A 436 -14.85 10.92 -70.78
CA ASP A 436 -14.82 12.37 -70.58
C ASP A 436 -16.20 12.95 -70.91
N PRO A 437 -16.89 13.64 -69.98
CA PRO A 437 -18.13 14.34 -70.27
C PRO A 437 -17.98 15.50 -71.28
N ALA A 438 -16.74 15.97 -71.53
CA ALA A 438 -16.42 17.21 -72.23
C ALA A 438 -15.46 17.04 -73.43
N GLY A 439 -15.74 16.11 -74.33
CA GLY A 439 -15.13 16.18 -75.67
C GLY A 439 -15.80 17.26 -76.54
N PRO A 440 -15.10 18.27 -77.10
CA PRO A 440 -15.69 19.10 -78.15
C PRO A 440 -15.89 18.23 -79.39
N THR A 441 -17.13 18.13 -79.83
CA THR A 441 -17.46 17.66 -81.17
C THR A 441 -16.82 18.61 -82.18
N SER A 442 -15.82 18.13 -82.93
CA SER A 442 -15.42 18.71 -84.21
C SER A 442 -15.94 17.84 -85.35
#